data_AF-A0A5C6ZS31-F1
#
_entry.id   AF-A0A5C6ZS31-F1
#
_cell.length_a   1.000
_cell.length_b   1.000
_cell.length_c   1.000
_cell.angle_alpha   90.00
_cell.angle_beta   90.00
_cell.angle_gamma   90.00
#
_symmetry.space_group_name_H-M   'P 1'
#
loop_
_entity.id
_entity.type
_entity.pdbx_description
1 polymer ?
#
loop_
_entity_poly.entity_id
_entity_poly.type
_entity_poly.pdbx_seq_one_letter_code
_entity_poly.pdbx_strand_id
1 'polypeptide(L)'
;MEALICQSCGLPFSRKFMGTNRDETKNEEYCSNCFDNGKFIDPSLTLHKLEVKFIEMAEVHDEITLEAAQAAIKELPYLKRWFMRTM
;
A
#
# COMPACT_ATOMS: atom_id res chain seq x y z
N MET A 1 13.94 8.39 10.64
CA MET A 1 12.47 8.32 10.79
C MET A 1 12.06 7.03 10.09
N GLU A 2 11.64 6.01 10.82
CA GLU A 2 11.27 4.72 10.20
C GLU A 2 9.96 4.92 9.43
N ALA A 3 10.03 4.80 8.11
CA ALA A 3 8.85 4.70 7.27
C ALA A 3 8.44 3.21 7.22
N LEU A 4 7.18 2.92 7.56
CA LEU A 4 6.60 1.59 7.41
C LEU A 4 6.11 1.45 5.97
N ILE A 5 6.18 0.26 5.40
CA ILE A 5 5.69 -0.01 4.04
C ILE A 5 4.35 -0.73 4.12
N CYS A 6 3.31 -0.13 3.52
CA CYS A 6 1.97 -0.69 3.57
C CYS A 6 1.91 -1.99 2.76
N GLN A 7 1.64 -3.11 3.42
CA GLN A 7 1.51 -4.44 2.83
C GLN A 7 0.22 -4.62 1.98
N SER A 8 -0.49 -3.53 1.70
CA SER A 8 -1.65 -3.47 0.80
C SER A 8 -1.40 -2.57 -0.41
N CYS A 9 -0.82 -1.38 -0.24
CA CYS A 9 -0.62 -0.45 -1.37
C CYS A 9 0.85 -0.25 -1.74
N GLY A 10 1.81 -0.81 -1.00
CA GLY A 10 3.24 -0.65 -1.25
C GLY A 10 3.80 0.73 -0.89
N LEU A 11 2.95 1.69 -0.50
CA LEU A 11 3.40 3.04 -0.18
C LEU A 11 4.03 3.13 1.21
N PRO A 12 5.11 3.91 1.36
CA PRO A 12 5.66 4.25 2.66
C PRO A 12 4.70 5.15 3.43
N PHE A 13 4.53 4.89 4.72
CA PHE A 13 3.68 5.65 5.61
C PHE A 13 4.32 5.81 6.99
N SER A 14 3.95 6.88 7.69
CA SER A 14 4.42 7.14 9.06
C SER A 14 3.51 6.44 10.08
N ARG A 15 4.02 6.23 11.31
CA ARG A 15 3.25 5.68 12.45
C ARG A 15 1.89 6.38 12.69
N LYS A 16 1.79 7.68 12.41
CA LYS A 16 0.53 8.45 12.47
C LYS A 16 -0.58 7.97 11.51
N PHE A 17 -0.20 7.29 10.43
CA PHE A 17 -1.10 6.75 9.41
C PHE A 17 -1.23 5.23 9.50
N MET A 18 -0.91 4.62 10.66
CA MET A 18 -1.21 3.21 10.90
C MET A 18 -2.71 2.98 10.94
N GLY A 19 -3.15 1.93 10.25
CA GLY A 19 -4.51 1.43 10.32
C GLY A 19 -4.85 0.92 11.72
N THR A 20 -6.11 0.57 11.92
CA THR A 20 -6.59 0.00 13.19
C THR A 20 -7.11 -1.42 13.01
N ASN A 21 -6.79 -2.28 13.97
CA ASN A 21 -7.35 -3.63 14.07
C ASN A 21 -8.74 -3.56 14.72
N ARG A 22 -9.45 -4.70 14.75
CA ARG A 22 -10.81 -4.79 15.33
C ARG A 22 -10.83 -4.51 16.84
N ASP A 23 -9.70 -4.68 17.52
CA ASP A 23 -9.48 -4.40 18.94
C ASP A 23 -8.95 -2.97 19.18
N GLU A 24 -9.08 -2.08 18.20
CA GLU A 24 -8.62 -0.68 18.23
C GLU A 24 -7.09 -0.50 18.32
N THR A 25 -6.32 -1.60 18.29
CA THR A 25 -4.85 -1.55 18.25
C THR A 25 -4.34 -1.08 16.90
N LYS A 26 -3.14 -0.48 16.87
CA LYS A 26 -2.53 0.01 15.63
C LYS A 26 -1.94 -1.14 14.81
N ASN A 27 -2.13 -1.07 13.50
CA ASN A 27 -1.58 -2.02 12.54
C ASN A 27 -0.33 -1.41 11.87
N GLU A 28 0.83 -2.02 12.11
CA GLU A 28 2.12 -1.59 11.55
C GLU A 28 2.33 -2.06 10.10
N GLU A 29 1.50 -2.98 9.63
CA GLU A 29 1.58 -3.56 8.29
C GLU A 29 0.74 -2.80 7.27
N TYR A 30 -0.36 -2.20 7.69
CA TYR A 30 -1.30 -1.52 6.81
C TYR A 30 -1.53 -0.08 7.24
N CYS A 31 -1.57 0.82 6.26
CA CYS A 31 -1.92 2.21 6.51
C CYS A 31 -3.45 2.38 6.69
N SER A 32 -3.84 3.43 7.38
CA SER A 32 -5.23 3.81 7.67
C SER A 32 -6.08 4.04 6.42
N ASN A 33 -5.46 4.26 5.26
CA ASN A 33 -6.18 4.43 4.00
C ASN A 33 -6.51 3.08 3.32
N CYS A 34 -5.76 2.03 3.66
CA CYS A 34 -5.98 0.69 3.11
C CYS A 34 -6.78 -0.19 4.06
N PHE A 35 -6.55 -0.05 5.37
CA PHE A 35 -7.10 -0.93 6.40
C PHE A 35 -7.47 -0.13 7.64
N ASP A 36 -8.71 -0.29 8.09
CA ASP A 36 -9.21 0.34 9.30
C ASP A 36 -10.29 -0.53 9.97
N ASN A 37 -10.35 -0.47 11.29
CA ASN A 37 -11.27 -1.22 12.13
C ASN A 37 -11.30 -2.73 11.82
N GLY A 38 -10.13 -3.30 11.55
CA GLY A 38 -9.98 -4.72 11.25
C GLY A 38 -10.42 -5.13 9.83
N LYS A 39 -10.66 -4.19 8.92
CA LYS A 39 -11.14 -4.46 7.55
C LYS A 39 -10.43 -3.61 6.50
N PHE A 40 -10.31 -4.15 5.29
CA PHE A 40 -9.86 -3.34 4.15
C PHE A 40 -10.95 -2.36 3.75
N ILE A 41 -10.60 -1.07 3.64
CA ILE A 41 -11.55 0.00 3.31
C ILE A 41 -12.06 -0.17 1.88
N ASP A 42 -11.15 -0.48 0.94
CA ASP A 42 -11.50 -0.79 -0.44
C ASP A 42 -11.30 -2.29 -0.71
N PRO A 43 -12.35 -3.12 -0.59
CA PRO A 43 -12.29 -4.54 -0.93
C PRO A 43 -12.18 -4.78 -2.45
N SER A 44 -12.54 -3.78 -3.27
CA SER A 44 -12.47 -3.83 -4.73
C SER A 44 -11.13 -3.38 -5.30
N LEU A 45 -10.18 -3.02 -4.43
CA LEU A 45 -8.83 -2.68 -4.84
C LEU A 45 -8.21 -3.88 -5.55
N THR A 46 -7.48 -3.63 -6.62
CA THR A 46 -6.76 -4.64 -7.40
C THR A 46 -5.34 -4.15 -7.66
N LEU A 47 -4.45 -5.08 -8.06
CA LEU A 47 -3.09 -4.72 -8.49
C LEU A 47 -3.11 -3.70 -9.63
N HIS A 48 -4.01 -3.85 -10.60
CA HIS A 48 -4.14 -2.90 -11.71
C HIS A 48 -4.58 -1.50 -11.25
N LYS A 49 -5.51 -1.40 -10.30
CA LYS A 49 -5.87 -0.09 -9.71
C LYS A 49 -4.71 0.57 -8.99
N LEU A 50 -3.86 -0.23 -8.33
CA LEU A 50 -2.65 0.28 -7.71
C LEU A 50 -1.64 0.74 -8.75
N GLU A 51 -1.44 -0.04 -9.82
CA GLU A 51 -0.58 0.32 -10.94
C GLU A 51 -0.96 1.68 -11.54
N VAL A 52 -2.24 1.86 -11.89
CA VAL A 52 -2.75 3.15 -12.39
C VAL A 52 -2.45 4.26 -11.39
N LYS A 53 -2.70 4.05 -10.09
CA LYS A 53 -2.38 5.03 -9.03
C LYS A 53 -0.90 5.40 -8.97
N PHE A 54 0.01 4.44 -9.10
CA PHE A 54 1.45 4.70 -9.07
C PHE A 54 1.90 5.50 -10.28
N ILE A 55 1.35 5.22 -11.46
CA ILE A 55 1.60 6.00 -12.67
C ILE A 55 1.05 7.42 -12.53
N GLU A 56 -0.20 7.58 -12.08
CA GLU A 56 -0.79 8.90 -11.81
C GLU A 56 0.03 9.69 -10.78
N MET A 57 0.53 9.05 -9.73
CA MET A 57 1.41 9.70 -8.75
C MET A 57 2.72 10.16 -9.37
N ALA A 58 3.31 9.41 -10.30
CA ALA A 58 4.52 9.81 -11.01
C ALA A 58 4.27 10.95 -12.02
N GLU A 59 3.07 11.05 -12.58
CA GLU A 59 2.68 12.15 -13.48
C GLU A 59 2.36 13.43 -12.73
N VAL A 60 1.80 13.33 -11.52
CA VAL A 60 1.38 14.48 -10.70
C VAL A 60 2.50 14.99 -9.79
N HIS A 61 3.37 14.11 -9.31
CA HIS A 61 4.46 14.47 -8.41
C HIS A 61 5.81 14.32 -9.10
N ASP A 62 6.47 15.43 -9.42
CA ASP A 62 7.83 15.47 -9.99
C ASP A 62 8.89 14.76 -9.11
N GLU A 63 8.57 14.50 -7.84
CA GLU A 63 9.44 13.77 -6.90
C GLU A 63 9.43 12.24 -7.14
N ILE A 64 8.42 11.71 -7.85
CA ILE A 64 8.27 10.29 -8.13
C ILE A 64 8.54 10.07 -9.61
N THR A 65 9.68 9.45 -9.92
CA THR A 65 9.97 9.07 -11.32
C THR A 65 9.10 7.90 -11.77
N LEU A 66 8.84 7.83 -13.07
CA LEU A 66 8.15 6.69 -13.68
C LEU A 66 8.85 5.36 -13.35
N GLU A 67 10.19 5.35 -13.28
CA GLU A 67 10.98 4.18 -12.91
C GLU A 67 10.72 3.74 -11.45
N ALA A 68 10.63 4.69 -10.52
CA ALA A 68 10.31 4.39 -9.12
C ALA A 68 8.89 3.84 -8.97
N ALA A 69 7.93 4.41 -9.70
CA ALA A 69 6.57 3.88 -9.76
C ALA A 69 6.56 2.44 -10.32
N GLN A 70 7.24 2.19 -11.43
CA GLN A 70 7.35 0.85 -12.02
C GLN A 70 8.03 -0.16 -11.10
N ALA A 71 9.06 0.25 -10.35
CA ALA A 71 9.70 -0.60 -9.35
C ALA A 71 8.71 -0.98 -8.24
N ALA A 72 7.97 -0.01 -7.70
CA ALA A 72 6.94 -0.27 -6.69
C ALA A 72 5.84 -1.22 -7.22
N ILE A 73 5.41 -1.04 -8.47
CA ILE A 73 4.42 -1.90 -9.14
C ILE A 73 4.88 -3.36 -9.20
N LYS A 74 6.14 -3.61 -9.51
CA LYS A 74 6.72 -4.96 -9.54
C LYS A 74 6.73 -5.64 -8.17
N GLU A 75 6.83 -4.86 -7.09
CA GLU A 75 6.82 -5.35 -5.73
C GLU A 75 5.40 -5.63 -5.19
N LEU A 76 4.36 -4.99 -5.76
CA LEU A 76 2.97 -5.17 -5.34
C LEU A 76 2.50 -6.64 -5.20
N PRO A 77 2.72 -7.55 -6.16
CA PRO A 77 2.30 -8.95 -6.02
C PRO A 77 2.95 -9.71 -4.85
N TYR A 78 4.07 -9.20 -4.31
CA TYR A 78 4.77 -9.81 -3.19
C TYR A 78 4.29 -9.31 -1.82
N LEU A 79 3.43 -8.28 -1.76
CA LEU A 79 2.89 -7.76 -0.51
C LEU A 79 1.87 -8.72 0.11
N LYS A 80 1.77 -8.77 1.44
CA LYS A 80 0.89 -9.74 2.15
C LYS A 80 -0.57 -9.77 1.68
N ARG A 81 -1.14 -8.63 1.28
CA ARG A 81 -2.51 -8.57 0.75
C ARG A 81 -2.66 -9.32 -0.58
N TRP A 82 -1.64 -9.27 -1.42
CA TRP A 82 -1.66 -9.77 -2.79
C TRP A 82 -0.87 -11.06 -2.97
N PHE A 83 -0.08 -11.44 -1.97
CA PHE A 83 0.81 -12.58 -1.96
C PHE A 83 0.02 -13.87 -2.22
N MET A 84 -0.14 -14.19 -3.50
CA MET A 84 -0.52 -15.50 -3.98
C MET A 84 0.76 -16.29 -4.09
N ARG A 85 0.94 -17.25 -3.18
CA ARG A 85 2.04 -18.21 -3.26
C ARG A 85 1.84 -19.04 -4.53
N THR A 86 2.43 -18.63 -5.65
CA THR A 86 2.66 -19.54 -6.78
C THR A 86 3.64 -20.58 -6.27
N MET A 87 3.10 -21.75 -5.94
CA MET A 87 3.87 -22.98 -5.78
C MET A 87 4.42 -23.42 -7.13
#